data_AF-A0A9Q3FQ60-F1
#
_entry.id   AF-A0A9Q3FQ60-F1
#
_cell.length_a   1.000
_cell.length_b   1.000
_cell.length_c   1.000
_cell.angle_alpha   90.00
_cell.angle_beta   90.00
_cell.angle_gamma   90.00
#
_symmetry.space_group_name_H-M   'P 1'
#
loop_
_entity.id
_entity.type
_entity.pdbx_description
1 polymer ?
#
loop_
_entity_poly.entity_id
_entity_poly.type
_entity_poly.pdbx_seq_one_letter_code
_entity_poly.pdbx_strand_id
1 'polypeptide(L)' 'MCKTKPAKGNGYTAGTSCIKSVLVNDIEAKVNLDTGAFCTCVGNNYLQVILPEWKNHLLPIE' A
#
# COMPACT_ATOMS: atom_id res chain seq x y z
N MET A 1 11.61 -15.61 -1.19
CA MET A 1 11.68 -14.16 -0.87
C MET A 1 11.45 -13.37 -2.15
N CYS A 2 10.42 -12.53 -2.20
CA CYS A 2 10.15 -11.68 -3.35
C CYS A 2 11.21 -10.56 -3.39
N LYS A 3 12.02 -10.50 -4.45
CA LYS A 3 13.02 -9.43 -4.61
C LYS A 3 12.29 -8.14 -4.95
N THR A 4 12.24 -7.21 -3.99
CA THR A 4 11.58 -5.90 -4.14
C THR A 4 12.54 -4.82 -4.65
N LYS A 5 13.85 -5.02 -4.55
CA LYS A 5 14.86 -4.03 -4.96
C LYS A 5 15.14 -4.10 -6.47
N PRO A 6 14.97 -2.99 -7.23
CA PRO A 6 15.27 -2.93 -8.65
C PRO A 6 16.79 -2.93 -8.90
N ALA A 7 17.18 -3.32 -10.11
CA ALA A 7 18.57 -3.27 -10.55
C ALA A 7 19.11 -1.83 -10.57
N LYS A 8 20.43 -1.69 -10.41
CA LYS A 8 21.10 -0.37 -10.46
C LYS A 8 20.81 0.31 -11.81
N GLY A 9 20.24 1.51 -11.77
CA GLY A 9 19.82 2.27 -12.95
C GLY A 9 18.33 2.19 -13.28
N ASN A 10 17.58 1.29 -12.61
CA ASN A 10 16.13 1.17 -12.78
C ASN A 10 15.39 1.80 -11.58
N GLY A 11 14.34 2.55 -11.86
CA GLY A 11 13.35 2.93 -10.84
C GLY A 11 12.49 1.73 -10.45
N TYR A 12 11.92 1.72 -9.24
CA TYR A 12 10.89 0.75 -8.84
C TYR A 12 9.68 0.77 -9.79
N THR A 13 9.52 1.86 -10.54
CA THR A 13 8.46 2.08 -11.54
C THR A 13 8.80 1.57 -12.94
N ALA A 14 10.04 1.15 -13.21
CA ALA A 14 10.54 0.86 -14.57
C ALA A 14 10.41 -0.62 -15.00
N GLY A 15 9.78 -1.47 -14.20
CA GLY A 15 9.45 -2.85 -14.55
C GLY A 15 8.20 -3.26 -13.80
N THR A 16 7.34 -4.08 -14.43
CA THR A 16 6.10 -4.69 -13.90
C THR A 16 5.66 -4.10 -12.55
N SER A 17 4.71 -3.17 -12.61
CA SER A 17 4.12 -2.47 -11.47
C SER A 17 4.19 -3.27 -10.16
N CYS A 18 4.79 -2.69 -9.11
CA CYS A 18 4.78 -3.25 -7.76
C CYS A 18 3.39 -3.23 -7.10
N ILE A 19 2.34 -2.93 -7.87
CA ILE A 19 0.95 -3.05 -7.45
C ILE A 19 0.60 -4.53 -7.25
N LYS A 20 0.09 -4.86 -6.07
CA LYS A 20 -0.42 -6.18 -5.69
C LYS A 20 -1.84 -6.08 -5.15
N SER A 21 -2.62 -7.13 -5.38
CA SER A 21 -3.90 -7.33 -4.70
C SER A 21 -3.64 -7.88 -3.29
N VAL A 22 -4.32 -7.31 -2.31
CA VAL A 22 -4.33 -7.73 -0.90
C VAL A 22 -5.78 -7.76 -0.42
N LEU A 23 -6.05 -8.48 0.67
CA LEU A 23 -7.36 -8.47 1.32
C LEU A 23 -7.31 -7.55 2.55
N VAL A 24 -8.29 -6.65 2.66
CA VAL A 24 -8.52 -5.76 3.81
C VAL A 24 -9.96 -5.97 4.24
N ASN A 25 -10.20 -6.57 5.42
CA ASN A 25 -11.56 -6.95 5.88
C ASN A 25 -12.39 -7.65 4.78
N ASP A 26 -11.81 -8.66 4.14
CA ASP A 26 -12.41 -9.41 3.02
C ASP A 26 -12.68 -8.61 1.73
N ILE A 27 -12.27 -7.34 1.66
CA ILE A 27 -12.32 -6.51 0.45
C ILE A 27 -10.97 -6.58 -0.27
N GLU A 28 -10.99 -6.90 -1.56
CA GLU A 28 -9.79 -6.86 -2.40
C GLU A 28 -9.36 -5.40 -2.64
N ALA A 29 -8.14 -5.08 -2.21
CA ALA A 29 -7.50 -3.78 -2.38
C ALA A 29 -6.23 -3.92 -3.22
N LYS A 30 -5.90 -2.89 -4.01
CA LYS A 30 -4.68 -2.80 -4.80
C LYS A 30 -3.73 -1.82 -4.12
N VAL A 31 -2.53 -2.29 -3.78
CA VAL A 31 -1.53 -1.52 -3.04
C VAL A 31 -0.19 -1.54 -3.76
N ASN A 32 0.56 -0.43 -3.69
CA ASN A 32 1.92 -0.37 -4.21
C ASN A 32 2.92 -0.86 -3.15
N LEU A 33 3.74 -1.85 -3.48
CA LEU A 33 4.82 -2.30 -2.60
C LEU A 33 6.09 -1.47 -2.86
N ASP A 34 6.32 -0.46 -2.02
CA ASP A 34 7.45 0.46 -2.16
C ASP A 34 8.39 0.38 -0.95
N THR A 35 9.55 -0.26 -1.12
CA THR A 35 10.57 -0.32 -0.07
C THR A 35 11.35 0.98 0.12
N GLY A 36 11.17 1.96 -0.76
CA GLY A 36 11.75 3.29 -0.63
C GLY A 36 10.90 4.26 0.20
N ALA A 37 9.64 3.90 0.50
CA ALA A 37 8.75 4.74 1.27
C ALA A 37 9.13 4.71 2.77
N PHE A 38 9.23 5.89 3.39
CA PHE A 38 9.47 6.00 4.85
C PHE A 38 8.31 5.42 5.66
N CYS A 39 7.08 5.62 5.18
CA CYS A 39 5.87 5.07 5.76
C CYS A 39 4.87 4.69 4.67
N THR A 40 3.90 3.84 5.02
CA THR A 40 2.77 3.53 4.16
C THR A 40 1.79 4.70 4.14
N CYS A 41 1.29 5.03 2.97
CA CYS A 41 0.26 6.05 2.78
C CYS A 41 -0.92 5.49 1.98
N VAL A 42 -2.09 6.08 2.18
CA VAL A 42 -3.32 5.74 1.45
C VAL A 42 -4.09 7.02 1.16
N GLY A 43 -4.63 7.16 -0.04
CA GLY A 43 -5.49 8.28 -0.38
C GLY A 43 -6.80 8.20 0.38
N ASN A 44 -7.29 9.33 0.93
CA ASN A 44 -8.50 9.36 1.75
C ASN A 44 -9.73 8.74 1.06
N ASN A 45 -9.96 9.08 -0.22
CA ASN A 45 -11.08 8.53 -0.99
C ASN A 45 -10.92 7.02 -1.22
N TYR A 46 -9.69 6.54 -1.39
CA TYR A 46 -9.45 5.11 -1.58
C TYR A 46 -9.63 4.33 -0.27
N LEU A 47 -9.17 4.90 0.86
CA LEU A 47 -9.38 4.33 2.18
C LEU A 47 -10.87 4.19 2.50
N GLN A 48 -11.70 5.18 2.15
CA GLN A 48 -13.15 5.10 2.34
C GLN A 48 -13.83 3.99 1.52
N VAL A 49 -13.21 3.53 0.42
CA VAL A 49 -13.73 2.41 -0.38
C VAL A 49 -13.33 1.07 0.22
N ILE A 50 -12.07 0.93 0.66
CA ILE A 50 -11.53 -0.36 1.13
C ILE A 50 -11.71 -0.59 2.63
N LEU A 51 -11.97 0.46 3.41
CA LEU A 51 -12.21 0.42 4.85
C LEU A 51 -13.03 1.66 5.29
N PRO A 52 -14.34 1.73 4.98
CA PRO A 52 -15.19 2.88 5.32
C PRO A 52 -15.14 3.27 6.80
N GLU A 53 -15.05 2.27 7.69
CA GLU A 53 -15.00 2.40 9.14
C GLU A 53 -13.61 2.68 9.72
N TRP A 54 -12.61 3.05 8.90
CA TRP A 54 -11.20 3.19 9.33
C TRP A 54 -11.01 4.04 10.60
N LYS A 55 -11.87 5.04 10.82
CA LYS A 55 -11.81 5.91 12.01
C LYS A 55 -11.99 5.15 13.31
N ASN A 56 -12.74 4.05 13.29
CA ASN A 56 -12.97 3.19 14.46
C ASN A 56 -11.73 2.34 14.81
N HIS A 57 -10.77 2.25 13.89
CA HIS A 57 -9.51 1.53 14.07
C HIS A 57 -8.36 2.43 14.50
N LEU A 58 -8.61 3.73 14.70
CA LEU A 58 -7.59 4.65 15.19
C LEU A 58 -7.30 4.40 16.67
N LEU A 59 -6.03 4.40 17.01
CA LEU A 59 -5.61 4.46 18.40
C LEU A 59 -6.00 5.82 19.01
N PRO A 60 -6.33 5.86 20.31
CA PRO A 60 -6.54 7.12 21.00
C PRO A 60 -5.28 7.99 20.93
N ILE A 61 -5.48 9.30 20.83
CA ILE A 61 -4.39 10.27 20.95
C ILE A 61 -4.19 10.50 22.45
N GLU A 62 -2.97 10.26 22.93
CA GLU A 62 -2.51 10.64 24.27
C GLU A 62 -2.14 12.13 24.34
#